data_AF-A0A399WZI6-F1
#
_entry.id   AF-A0A399WZI6-F1
#
_cell.length_a   1.000
_cell.length_b   1.000
_cell.length_c   1.000
_cell.angle_alpha   90.00
_cell.angle_beta   90.00
_cell.angle_gamma   90.00
#
_symmetry.space_group_name_H-M   'P 1'
#
loop_
_entity.id
_entity.type
_entity.pdbx_description
1 polymer ?
#
loop_
_entity_poly.entity_id
_entity_poly.type
_entity_poly.pdbx_seq_one_letter_code
_entity_poly.pdbx_strand_id
1 'polypeptide(L)'
;MADDVQIRVDGREFVFPSGTNLCSALLECGFFESGATDSPSSRFPLCGMGVCYQCRAVVNGLPHVRTCVLAVEEGMEVRRDE
;
A
#
# COMPACT_ATOMS: atom_id res chain seq x y z
N MET A 1 -18.09 10.39 11.44
CA MET A 1 -18.36 9.74 10.13
C MET A 1 -17.03 9.76 9.41
N ALA A 2 -16.47 8.59 9.08
CA ALA A 2 -15.31 8.55 8.20
C ALA A 2 -15.87 8.61 6.77
N ASP A 3 -15.49 9.63 6.01
CA ASP A 3 -15.79 9.69 4.58
C ASP A 3 -14.99 8.58 3.87
N ASP A 4 -15.61 7.89 2.92
CA ASP A 4 -14.92 6.91 2.10
C ASP A 4 -14.10 7.62 1.02
N VAL A 5 -12.83 7.22 0.86
CA VAL A 5 -11.92 7.75 -0.16
C VAL A 5 -11.56 6.68 -1.16
N GLN A 6 -11.43 7.09 -2.42
CA GLN A 6 -11.01 6.21 -3.50
C GLN A 6 -9.49 6.29 -3.70
N ILE A 7 -8.85 5.13 -3.79
CA ILE A 7 -7.43 4.98 -4.13
C ILE A 7 -7.26 4.01 -5.31
N ARG A 8 -6.12 4.10 -6.00
CA ARG A 8 -5.79 3.23 -7.13
C ARG A 8 -4.55 2.41 -6.81
N VAL A 9 -4.64 1.09 -6.90
CA VAL A 9 -3.56 0.14 -6.61
C VAL A 9 -3.28 -0.68 -7.86
N ASP A 10 -2.09 -0.53 -8.44
CA ASP A 10 -1.68 -1.16 -9.71
C ASP A 10 -2.73 -1.02 -10.82
N GLY A 11 -3.32 0.17 -10.93
CA GLY A 11 -4.32 0.48 -11.94
C GLY A 11 -5.76 0.07 -11.59
N ARG A 12 -5.98 -0.67 -10.49
CA ARG A 12 -7.31 -1.08 -9.99
C ARG A 12 -7.80 -0.11 -8.91
N GLU A 13 -9.09 0.19 -8.93
CA GLU A 13 -9.71 1.13 -7.98
C GLU A 13 -10.24 0.40 -6.74
N PHE A 14 -10.01 0.99 -5.57
CA PHE A 14 -10.47 0.50 -4.27
C PHE A 14 -10.99 1.66 -3.42
N VAL A 15 -11.90 1.36 -2.50
CA VAL A 15 -12.53 2.35 -1.61
C VAL A 15 -12.29 1.94 -0.17
N PHE A 16 -11.85 2.89 0.65
CA PHE A 16 -11.58 2.69 2.07
C PHE A 16 -12.04 3.89 2.89
N PRO A 17 -12.34 3.71 4.18
CA PRO A 17 -12.59 4.84 5.07
C PRO A 17 -11.35 5.76 5.12
N SER A 18 -11.58 7.07 5.04
CA SER A 18 -10.54 8.08 5.22
C SER A 18 -9.82 7.86 6.55
N GLY A 19 -8.49 7.98 6.52
CA GLY A 19 -7.66 7.71 7.69
C GLY A 19 -7.29 6.24 7.89
N THR A 20 -7.81 5.30 7.08
CA THR A 20 -7.36 3.90 7.10
C THR A 20 -5.86 3.82 6.86
N ASN A 21 -5.15 2.99 7.61
CA ASN A 21 -3.73 2.77 7.38
C ASN A 21 -3.50 2.20 5.97
N LEU A 22 -2.63 2.85 5.18
CA LEU A 22 -2.40 2.48 3.80
C LEU A 22 -1.83 1.07 3.66
N CYS A 23 -0.97 0.62 4.59
CA CYS A 23 -0.48 -0.76 4.57
C CYS A 23 -1.59 -1.79 4.80
N SER A 24 -2.53 -1.51 5.71
CA SER A 24 -3.68 -2.39 5.93
C SER A 24 -4.60 -2.42 4.70
N ALA A 25 -4.87 -1.27 4.10
CA ALA A 25 -5.64 -1.19 2.86
C ALA A 25 -4.99 -2.01 1.73
N LEU A 26 -3.67 -1.92 1.56
CA LEU A 26 -2.94 -2.67 0.55
C LEU A 26 -2.91 -4.18 0.80
N LEU A 27 -2.93 -4.62 2.07
CA LEU A 27 -3.10 -6.03 2.40
C LEU A 27 -4.46 -6.55 1.92
N GLU A 28 -5.55 -5.82 2.19
CA GLU A 28 -6.89 -6.17 1.72
C GLU A 28 -7.01 -6.18 0.17
N CYS A 29 -6.22 -5.34 -0.51
CA CYS A 29 -6.13 -5.33 -1.97
C CYS A 29 -5.32 -6.51 -2.57
N GLY A 30 -4.66 -7.33 -1.74
CA GLY A 30 -3.72 -8.36 -2.19
C GLY A 30 -2.44 -7.79 -2.81
N PHE A 31 -2.06 -6.56 -2.46
CA PHE A 31 -0.93 -5.86 -3.06
C PHE A 31 0.39 -6.60 -2.86
N PHE A 32 0.58 -7.16 -1.65
CA PHE A 32 1.80 -7.87 -1.24
C PHE A 32 1.81 -9.35 -1.64
N GLU A 33 0.68 -9.91 -2.07
CA GLU A 33 0.53 -11.34 -2.38
C GLU A 33 0.82 -11.69 -3.84
N SER A 34 0.85 -10.71 -4.74
CA SER A 34 1.01 -10.96 -6.18
C SER A 34 2.47 -11.10 -6.65
N GLY A 35 3.45 -11.07 -5.74
CA GLY A 35 4.82 -11.44 -6.08
C GLY A 35 4.88 -12.95 -6.24
N ALA A 36 5.52 -13.47 -7.30
CA ALA A 36 5.83 -14.89 -7.36
C ALA A 36 6.52 -15.27 -6.03
N THR A 37 6.00 -16.29 -5.33
CA THR A 37 6.48 -16.73 -4.01
C THR A 37 8.00 -17.01 -4.00
N ASP A 38 8.60 -17.19 -5.18
CA ASP A 38 10.02 -17.47 -5.40
C ASP A 38 10.85 -16.24 -5.85
N SER A 39 10.24 -15.06 -6.02
CA SER A 39 10.99 -13.85 -6.34
C SER A 39 11.62 -13.25 -5.08
N PRO A 40 12.94 -13.00 -5.05
CA PRO A 40 13.61 -12.38 -3.90
C PRO A 40 13.12 -10.95 -3.61
N SER A 41 12.32 -10.38 -4.52
CA SER A 41 11.66 -9.08 -4.38
C SER A 41 10.26 -9.14 -3.77
N SER A 42 9.70 -10.33 -3.51
CA SER A 42 8.39 -10.44 -2.83
C SER A 42 8.52 -9.94 -1.40
N ARG A 43 7.76 -8.91 -1.04
CA ARG A 43 7.84 -8.26 0.27
C ARG A 43 6.49 -8.27 0.95
N PHE A 44 6.51 -8.59 2.25
CA PHE A 44 5.34 -8.55 3.10
C PHE A 44 5.58 -7.59 4.28
N PRO A 45 4.59 -6.76 4.67
CA PRO A 45 4.74 -5.87 5.81
C PRO A 45 4.91 -6.67 7.12
N LEU A 46 6.14 -6.68 7.65
CA LEU A 46 6.46 -7.43 8.88
C LEU A 46 6.18 -6.65 10.17
N CYS A 47 6.57 -5.36 10.21
CA CYS A 47 6.55 -4.60 11.46
C CYS A 47 5.30 -3.72 11.66
N GLY A 48 4.58 -3.36 10.59
CA GLY A 48 3.48 -2.38 10.65
C GLY A 48 3.85 -0.95 11.11
N MET A 49 5.11 -0.68 11.46
CA MET A 49 5.56 0.56 12.11
C MET A 49 6.55 1.40 11.28
N GLY A 50 6.88 0.97 10.05
CA GLY A 50 7.81 1.70 9.18
C GLY A 50 9.31 1.49 9.47
N VAL A 51 9.68 0.52 10.33
CA VAL A 51 11.08 0.23 10.69
C VAL A 51 11.73 -0.84 9.83
N CYS A 52 10.97 -1.82 9.33
CA CYS A 52 11.52 -2.94 8.55
C CYS A 52 11.67 -2.66 7.05
N TYR A 53 11.10 -1.55 6.56
CA TYR A 53 11.07 -1.16 5.14
C TYR A 53 10.43 -2.16 4.16
N GLN A 54 9.74 -3.19 4.67
CA GLN A 54 9.07 -4.19 3.83
C GLN A 54 7.73 -3.70 3.26
N CYS A 55 7.08 -2.72 3.91
CA CYS A 55 5.80 -2.14 3.46
C CYS A 55 5.98 -1.10 2.33
N ARG A 56 7.16 -1.05 1.68
CA ARG A 56 7.48 0.04 0.75
C ARG A 56 6.78 -0.11 -0.60
N ALA A 57 6.29 0.99 -1.15
CA ALA A 57 5.64 1.06 -2.45
C ALA A 57 5.98 2.40 -3.13
N VAL A 58 5.63 2.52 -4.41
CA VAL A 58 5.56 3.81 -5.09
C VAL A 58 4.20 4.41 -4.79
N VAL A 59 4.16 5.57 -4.13
CA VAL A 59 2.91 6.27 -3.78
C VAL A 59 2.93 7.66 -4.43
N ASN A 60 1.95 7.96 -5.28
CA ASN A 60 1.85 9.21 -6.03
C ASN A 60 3.14 9.54 -6.80
N GLY A 61 3.79 8.51 -7.36
CA GLY A 61 5.07 8.64 -8.08
C GLY A 61 6.32 8.72 -7.19
N LEU A 62 6.19 8.74 -5.86
CA LEU A 62 7.31 8.73 -4.93
C LEU A 62 7.71 7.28 -4.60
N PRO A 63 8.93 6.83 -4.94
CA PRO A 63 9.38 5.47 -4.64
C PRO A 63 9.75 5.29 -3.17
N HIS A 64 9.83 4.03 -2.75
CA HIS A 64 10.26 3.60 -1.42
C HIS A 64 9.46 4.21 -0.25
N VAL A 65 8.22 4.60 -0.50
CA VAL A 65 7.34 5.19 0.51
C VAL A 65 6.84 4.10 1.45
N ARG A 66 6.95 4.37 2.75
CA ARG A 66 6.50 3.45 3.82
C ARG A 66 5.00 3.59 3.99
N THR A 67 4.24 2.66 3.43
CA THR A 67 2.78 2.66 3.48
C THR A 67 2.23 2.49 4.89
N CYS A 68 2.98 1.82 5.77
CA CYS A 68 2.56 1.53 7.13
C CYS A 68 2.54 2.74 8.09
N VAL A 69 3.07 3.90 7.67
CA VAL A 69 3.01 5.15 8.43
C VAL A 69 2.16 6.23 7.72
N LEU A 70 1.44 5.84 6.67
CA LEU A 70 0.56 6.72 5.91
C LEU A 70 -0.90 6.28 6.08
N ALA A 71 -1.78 7.27 6.00
CA ALA A 71 -3.21 7.04 5.84
C ALA A 71 -3.58 7.05 4.35
N VAL A 72 -4.67 6.38 4.01
CA VAL A 72 -5.30 6.53 2.70
C VAL A 72 -5.87 7.94 2.57
N GLU A 73 -5.66 8.53 1.40
CA GLU A 73 -6.16 9.85 1.03
C GLU A 73 -6.80 9.76 -0.36
N GLU A 74 -7.77 10.64 -0.63
CA GLU A 74 -8.50 10.65 -1.90
C GLU A 74 -7.57 10.83 -3.10
N GLY A 75 -7.78 10.01 -4.13
CA GLY A 75 -7.03 10.08 -5.37
C GLY A 75 -5.61 9.51 -5.29
N MET A 76 -5.23 8.86 -4.18
CA MET A 76 -3.91 8.27 -4.03
C MET A 76 -3.68 7.14 -5.04
N GLU A 77 -2.52 7.15 -5.71
CA GLU A 77 -2.08 6.11 -6.63
C GLU A 77 -0.90 5.33 -6.03
N VAL A 78 -1.03 4.01 -5.94
CA VAL A 78 -0.03 3.10 -5.39
C VAL A 78 0.38 2.07 -6.43
N ARG A 79 1.69 1.87 -6.58
CA ARG A 79 2.29 0.87 -7.48
C ARG A 79 3.40 0.12 -6.77
N ARG A 80 3.69 -1.10 -7.21
CA ARG A 80 4.82 -1.89 -6.70
C ARG A 80 6.15 -1.25 -7.11
N ASP A 81 7.11 -1.38 -6.21
CA ASP A 81 8.53 -1.06 -6.42
C ASP A 81 9.12 -2.16 -7.30
N GLU A 82 9.63 -1.82 -8.49
CA GLU A 82 10.34 -2.75 -9.38
C GLU A 82 11.72 -3.16 -8.83
#